data_AF-A0A530ARS0-F1
#
_entry.id   AF-A0A530ARS0-F1
#
_cell.length_a   1.000
_cell.length_b   1.000
_cell.length_c   1.000
_cell.angle_alpha   90.00
_cell.angle_beta   90.00
_cell.angle_gamma   90.00
#
_symmetry.space_group_name_H-M   'P 1'
#
loop_
_entity.id
_entity.type
_entity.pdbx_description
1 polymer ?
#
loop_
_entity_poly.entity_id
_entity_poly.type
_entity_poly.pdbx_seq_one_letter_code
_entity_poly.pdbx_strand_id
1 'polypeptide(L)'
;GSTWRRDGVARAHVVPMPIDAAMPVYTPDDLMDGKVPSGNVVLFDDDHYYMGGVLSELMARQGAKVTLVTPSAYVSDWTRNTLEQGAIHRRLAELGVDIILNRTVTNIASGGVVTACVYTGARQELAADAVVLVTSRNQDDAVWRALKARENEWADNGIRSIKVIGDAEAPGPIAWATYAGHRLARELDEADIGDALPFRREVTALAEN
;
A
#
# COMPACT_ATOMS: atom_id res chain seq x y z
N GLY A 1 -5.39 12.48 -2.99
CA GLY A 1 -4.38 11.69 -2.27
C GLY A 1 -4.78 10.24 -2.38
N SER A 2 -4.53 9.46 -1.34
CA SER A 2 -5.08 8.11 -1.23
C SER A 2 -5.29 7.74 0.23
N THR A 3 -6.21 6.81 0.50
CA THR A 3 -6.49 6.27 1.84
C THR A 3 -6.22 4.77 1.89
N TRP A 4 -5.72 4.27 3.01
CA TRP A 4 -5.52 2.84 3.21
C TRP A 4 -6.82 2.07 3.28
N ARG A 5 -6.83 0.90 2.63
CA ARG A 5 -8.01 0.03 2.58
C ARG A 5 -8.20 -0.70 3.91
N ARG A 6 -9.47 -0.85 4.30
CA ARG A 6 -9.89 -1.58 5.51
C ARG A 6 -10.48 -2.96 5.21
N ASP A 7 -10.52 -3.35 3.94
CA ASP A 7 -11.18 -4.57 3.46
C ASP A 7 -10.20 -5.69 3.09
N GLY A 8 -8.91 -5.48 3.34
CA GLY A 8 -7.86 -6.46 3.11
C GLY A 8 -7.43 -6.64 1.66
N VAL A 9 -7.99 -5.87 0.72
CA VAL A 9 -7.63 -5.96 -0.71
C VAL A 9 -6.20 -5.46 -0.92
N ALA A 10 -5.39 -6.26 -1.61
CA ALA A 10 -4.07 -5.94 -2.12
C ALA A 10 -3.61 -7.03 -3.13
N ARG A 11 -2.46 -7.67 -2.89
CA ARG A 11 -1.82 -8.62 -3.82
C ARG A 11 -2.33 -10.03 -3.59
N ALA A 12 -2.39 -10.46 -2.32
CA ALA A 12 -2.89 -11.77 -1.94
C ALA A 12 -4.42 -11.87 -2.06
N HIS A 13 -5.13 -10.75 -1.89
CA HIS A 13 -6.58 -10.67 -2.02
C HIS A 13 -6.97 -9.60 -3.04
N VAL A 14 -7.51 -10.02 -4.17
CA VAL A 14 -8.00 -9.09 -5.22
C VAL A 14 -9.46 -8.64 -5.02
N VAL A 15 -10.11 -9.17 -3.97
CA VAL A 15 -11.47 -8.82 -3.53
C VAL A 15 -11.51 -8.72 -2.00
N PRO A 16 -12.46 -7.99 -1.40
CA PRO A 16 -12.58 -7.88 0.05
C PRO A 16 -12.54 -9.25 0.75
N MET A 17 -11.70 -9.38 1.78
CA MET A 17 -11.68 -10.59 2.60
C MET A 17 -12.83 -10.57 3.63
N PRO A 18 -13.27 -11.74 4.14
CA PRO A 18 -14.25 -11.76 5.21
C PRO A 18 -13.66 -11.20 6.52
N ILE A 19 -14.39 -10.27 7.12
CA ILE A 19 -14.02 -9.59 8.37
C ILE A 19 -15.23 -9.58 9.30
N ASP A 20 -15.08 -10.16 10.48
CA ASP A 20 -16.07 -10.08 11.56
C ASP A 20 -16.13 -8.64 12.11
N ALA A 21 -17.33 -8.07 12.13
CA ALA A 21 -17.56 -6.69 12.58
C ALA A 21 -17.22 -6.45 14.06
N ALA A 22 -17.11 -7.51 14.87
CA ALA A 22 -16.71 -7.40 16.27
C ALA A 22 -15.20 -7.23 16.47
N MET A 23 -14.37 -7.54 15.45
CA MET A 23 -12.92 -7.37 15.55
C MET A 23 -12.52 -5.89 15.38
N PRO A 24 -11.74 -5.30 16.31
CA PRO A 24 -11.12 -4.00 16.10
C PRO A 24 -10.11 -4.04 14.95
N VAL A 25 -10.48 -3.45 13.80
CA VAL A 25 -9.63 -3.35 12.60
C VAL A 25 -9.15 -1.92 12.39
N TYR A 26 -7.84 -1.74 12.28
CA TYR A 26 -7.15 -0.47 12.08
C TYR A 26 -6.44 -0.45 10.72
N THR A 27 -6.25 0.75 10.17
CA THR A 27 -5.38 1.00 9.02
C THR A 27 -4.20 1.88 9.43
N PRO A 28 -3.15 2.02 8.59
CA PRO A 28 -2.09 3.00 8.82
C PRO A 28 -2.60 4.41 9.09
N ASP A 29 -3.69 4.83 8.44
CA ASP A 29 -4.31 6.15 8.67
C ASP A 29 -4.78 6.30 10.13
N ASP A 30 -5.41 5.28 10.71
CA ASP A 30 -5.84 5.32 12.12
C ASP A 30 -4.65 5.48 13.08
N LEU A 31 -3.55 4.77 12.82
CA LEU A 31 -2.35 4.84 13.66
C LEU A 31 -1.65 6.20 13.52
N MET A 32 -1.61 6.77 12.31
CA MET A 32 -1.10 8.12 12.06
C MET A 32 -1.98 9.20 12.73
N ASP A 33 -3.28 8.95 12.85
CA ASP A 33 -4.22 9.78 13.61
C ASP A 33 -4.14 9.57 15.14
N GLY A 34 -3.18 8.75 15.60
CA GLY A 34 -2.92 8.50 17.02
C GLY A 34 -3.78 7.41 17.65
N LYS A 35 -4.60 6.69 16.87
CA LYS A 35 -5.40 5.55 17.34
C LYS A 35 -4.58 4.27 17.24
N VAL A 36 -3.59 4.14 18.13
CA VAL A 36 -2.70 2.98 18.14
C VAL A 36 -3.31 1.85 19.00
N PRO A 37 -3.51 0.64 18.46
CA PRO A 37 -4.06 -0.47 19.23
C PRO A 37 -3.06 -1.01 20.27
N SER A 38 -3.58 -1.54 21.37
CA SER A 38 -2.83 -2.19 22.45
C SER A 38 -3.21 -3.67 22.59
N GLY A 39 -2.50 -4.43 23.44
CA GLY A 39 -2.77 -5.85 23.66
C GLY A 39 -2.04 -6.74 22.65
N ASN A 40 -2.66 -7.85 22.26
CA ASN A 40 -2.18 -8.73 21.20
C ASN A 40 -2.63 -8.19 19.84
N VAL A 41 -1.70 -7.68 19.04
CA VAL A 41 -2.01 -7.07 17.75
C VAL A 41 -1.41 -7.88 16.62
N VAL A 42 -2.24 -8.28 15.66
CA VAL A 42 -1.77 -8.86 14.41
C VAL A 42 -1.71 -7.77 13.35
N LEU A 43 -0.54 -7.55 12.75
CA LEU A 43 -0.38 -6.72 11.57
C LEU A 43 -0.29 -7.61 10.33
N PHE A 44 -1.13 -7.37 9.34
CA PHE A 44 -1.07 -8.04 8.04
C PHE A 44 -0.41 -7.10 7.02
N ASP A 45 0.79 -7.44 6.56
CA ASP A 45 1.56 -6.70 5.56
C ASP A 45 1.49 -7.38 4.19
N ASP A 46 0.65 -6.81 3.32
CA ASP A 46 0.52 -7.15 1.89
C ASP A 46 0.86 -5.95 0.97
N ASP A 47 1.41 -4.88 1.56
CA ASP A 47 2.05 -3.75 0.85
C ASP A 47 3.51 -4.10 0.49
N HIS A 48 4.20 -4.74 1.43
CA HIS A 48 5.57 -5.23 1.37
C HIS A 48 6.67 -4.17 1.26
N TYR A 49 6.38 -2.88 1.44
CA TYR A 49 7.42 -1.87 1.50
C TYR A 49 7.81 -1.58 2.96
N TYR A 50 7.76 -0.32 3.41
CA TYR A 50 8.20 0.06 4.74
C TYR A 50 7.05 0.11 5.76
N MET A 51 5.80 0.27 5.31
CA MET A 51 4.70 0.64 6.20
C MET A 51 4.42 -0.43 7.25
N GLY A 52 4.44 -1.72 6.88
CA GLY A 52 4.26 -2.82 7.82
C GLY A 52 5.32 -2.83 8.93
N GLY A 53 6.59 -2.68 8.54
CA GLY A 53 7.71 -2.64 9.48
C GLY A 53 7.65 -1.44 10.44
N VAL A 54 7.40 -0.23 9.91
CA VAL A 54 7.33 0.99 10.73
C VAL A 54 6.20 0.91 11.77
N LEU A 55 5.02 0.44 11.38
CA LEU A 55 3.88 0.35 12.29
C LEU A 55 4.04 -0.78 13.31
N SER A 56 4.65 -1.91 12.94
CA SER A 56 5.01 -2.94 13.91
C SER A 56 5.99 -2.42 14.96
N GLU A 57 7.02 -1.66 14.57
CA GLU A 57 7.93 -1.02 15.52
C GLU A 57 7.18 -0.01 16.43
N LEU A 58 6.32 0.84 15.85
CA LEU A 58 5.53 1.81 16.62
C LEU A 58 4.72 1.12 17.73
N MET A 59 3.95 0.09 17.38
CA MET A 59 3.10 -0.63 18.33
C MET A 59 3.91 -1.38 19.39
N ALA A 60 5.00 -2.05 19.00
CA ALA A 60 5.86 -2.76 19.93
C ALA A 60 6.51 -1.81 20.95
N ARG A 61 6.97 -0.63 20.50
CA ARG A 61 7.52 0.40 21.40
C ARG A 61 6.50 1.00 22.36
N GLN A 62 5.21 0.92 22.04
CA GLN A 62 4.11 1.32 22.93
C GLN A 62 3.61 0.17 23.83
N GLY A 63 4.28 -0.99 23.80
CA GLY A 63 4.01 -2.12 24.69
C GLY A 63 2.97 -3.12 24.17
N ALA A 64 2.52 -3.01 22.92
CA ALA A 64 1.69 -4.04 22.31
C ALA A 64 2.52 -5.31 22.02
N LYS A 65 1.90 -6.49 22.16
CA LYS A 65 2.48 -7.75 21.68
C LYS A 65 2.11 -7.90 20.20
N VAL A 66 3.08 -7.67 19.33
CA VAL A 66 2.87 -7.61 17.87
C VAL A 66 3.25 -8.92 17.20
N THR A 67 2.36 -9.45 16.36
CA THR A 67 2.65 -10.48 15.36
C THR A 67 2.51 -9.86 13.97
N LEU A 68 3.60 -9.78 13.21
CA LEU A 68 3.58 -9.36 11.80
C LEU A 68 3.42 -10.60 10.92
N VAL A 69 2.38 -10.62 10.09
CA VAL A 69 2.13 -11.67 9.10
C VAL A 69 2.30 -11.08 7.71
N THR A 70 3.13 -11.71 6.87
CA THR A 70 3.27 -11.31 5.47
C THR A 70 3.34 -12.52 4.52
N PRO A 71 2.68 -12.44 3.34
CA PRO A 71 2.80 -13.45 2.30
C PRO A 71 4.22 -13.60 1.76
N SER A 72 5.05 -12.56 1.87
CA SER A 72 6.42 -12.59 1.35
C SER A 72 7.34 -13.48 2.20
N ALA A 73 8.41 -13.96 1.56
CA ALA A 73 9.53 -14.64 2.22
C ALA A 73 10.42 -13.68 3.03
N TYR A 74 10.17 -12.37 2.95
CA TYR A 74 10.89 -11.34 3.70
C TYR A 74 9.90 -10.34 4.31
N VAL A 75 10.12 -9.97 5.57
CA VAL A 75 9.48 -8.78 6.14
C VAL A 75 9.97 -7.55 5.38
N SER A 76 9.06 -6.63 5.04
CA SER A 76 9.37 -5.42 4.27
C SER A 76 10.10 -5.72 2.96
N ASP A 77 9.60 -6.67 2.18
CA ASP A 77 10.26 -7.27 1.03
C ASP A 77 10.94 -6.29 0.06
N TRP A 78 10.26 -5.21 -0.32
CA TRP A 78 10.78 -4.23 -1.28
C TRP A 78 12.01 -3.49 -0.76
N THR A 79 12.20 -3.45 0.56
CA THR A 79 13.37 -2.80 1.19
C THR A 79 14.68 -3.57 0.98
N ARG A 80 14.64 -4.75 0.33
CA ARG A 80 15.85 -5.36 -0.25
C ARG A 80 16.49 -4.45 -1.30
N ASN A 81 15.69 -3.69 -2.02
CA ASN A 81 16.16 -2.73 -3.02
C ASN A 81 16.69 -1.42 -2.40
N THR A 82 16.33 -1.13 -1.15
CA THR A 82 16.80 0.05 -0.40
C THR A 82 17.92 -0.28 0.59
N LEU A 83 18.33 -1.56 0.66
CA LEU A 83 19.35 -2.09 1.56
C LEU A 83 18.97 -2.06 3.05
N GLU A 84 17.70 -1.84 3.37
CA GLU A 84 17.22 -1.70 4.76
C GLU A 84 16.70 -3.01 5.36
N GLN A 85 16.34 -3.99 4.51
CA GLN A 85 15.61 -5.20 4.92
C GLN A 85 16.24 -5.94 6.10
N GLY A 86 17.56 -6.15 6.06
CA GLY A 86 18.28 -6.85 7.14
C GLY A 86 18.29 -6.08 8.46
N ALA A 87 18.36 -4.75 8.40
CA ALA A 87 18.29 -3.90 9.58
C ALA A 87 16.87 -3.85 10.16
N ILE A 88 15.85 -3.77 9.30
CA ILE A 88 14.43 -3.81 9.69
C ILE A 88 14.12 -5.14 10.38
N HIS A 89 14.49 -6.28 9.78
CA HIS A 89 14.24 -7.58 10.41
C HIS A 89 14.88 -7.66 11.79
N ARG A 90 16.18 -7.32 11.91
CA ARG A 90 16.89 -7.31 13.18
C ARG A 90 16.19 -6.43 14.21
N ARG A 91 15.83 -5.21 13.83
CA ARG A 91 15.17 -4.24 14.70
C ARG A 91 13.85 -4.77 15.25
N LEU A 92 13.00 -5.34 14.40
CA LEU A 92 11.72 -5.91 14.81
C LEU A 92 11.90 -7.12 15.74
N ALA A 93 12.86 -7.99 15.43
CA ALA A 93 13.18 -9.14 16.29
C ALA A 93 13.71 -8.71 17.68
N GLU A 94 14.57 -7.69 17.73
CA GLU A 94 15.07 -7.12 19.00
C GLU A 94 13.95 -6.50 19.85
N LEU A 95 12.89 -5.99 19.22
CA LEU A 95 11.69 -5.48 19.89
C LEU A 95 10.69 -6.59 20.29
N GLY A 96 10.99 -7.85 19.99
CA GLY A 96 10.13 -8.98 20.31
C GLY A 96 8.89 -9.11 19.42
N VAL A 97 8.90 -8.51 18.22
CA VAL A 97 7.85 -8.72 17.21
C VAL A 97 7.95 -10.16 16.70
N ASP A 98 6.84 -10.89 16.72
CA ASP A 98 6.75 -12.22 16.12
C ASP A 98 6.55 -12.08 14.60
N ILE A 99 7.52 -12.52 13.80
CA ILE A 99 7.55 -12.32 12.35
C ILE A 99 7.18 -13.63 11.65
N ILE A 100 6.00 -13.67 11.06
CA ILE A 100 5.46 -14.83 10.35
C ILE A 100 5.51 -14.57 8.84
N LEU A 101 6.49 -15.20 8.20
CA LEU A 101 6.75 -15.12 6.76
C LEU A 101 6.01 -16.21 5.99
N ASN A 102 5.84 -16.03 4.68
CA ASN A 102 5.22 -17.00 3.78
C ASN A 102 3.80 -17.41 4.19
N ARG A 103 3.05 -16.48 4.81
CA ARG A 103 1.65 -16.71 5.20
C ARG A 103 0.78 -15.51 4.87
N THR A 104 -0.41 -15.78 4.36
CA THR A 104 -1.44 -14.76 4.16
C THR A 104 -2.51 -14.86 5.23
N VAL A 105 -3.16 -13.74 5.57
CA VAL A 105 -4.39 -13.74 6.37
C VAL A 105 -5.56 -14.02 5.43
N THR A 106 -6.36 -15.05 5.69
CA THR A 106 -7.50 -15.46 4.84
C THR A 106 -8.85 -15.00 5.35
N ASN A 107 -8.96 -14.72 6.65
CA ASN A 107 -10.18 -14.33 7.33
C ASN A 107 -9.84 -13.64 8.66
N ILE A 108 -10.61 -12.63 9.03
CA ILE A 108 -10.55 -11.99 10.34
C ILE A 108 -11.82 -12.37 11.11
N ALA A 109 -11.65 -13.08 12.23
CA ALA A 109 -12.72 -13.48 13.12
C ALA A 109 -12.75 -12.59 14.38
N SER A 110 -13.81 -12.66 15.18
CA SER A 110 -13.95 -11.85 16.40
C SER A 110 -12.85 -12.05 17.46
N GLY A 111 -12.17 -13.19 17.48
CA GLY A 111 -11.08 -13.49 18.43
C GLY A 111 -9.67 -13.51 17.83
N GLY A 112 -9.50 -13.19 16.55
CA GLY A 112 -8.20 -13.23 15.88
C GLY A 112 -8.26 -13.38 14.38
N VAL A 113 -7.20 -13.93 13.79
CA VAL A 113 -7.10 -14.15 12.33
C VAL A 113 -6.87 -15.61 11.98
N VAL A 114 -7.35 -16.02 10.81
CA VAL A 114 -7.02 -17.31 10.19
C VAL A 114 -5.98 -17.05 9.10
N THR A 115 -4.78 -17.58 9.28
CA THR A 115 -3.70 -17.53 8.27
C THR A 115 -3.66 -18.80 7.43
N ALA A 116 -3.05 -18.73 6.25
CA ALA A 116 -2.69 -19.88 5.43
C ALA A 116 -1.26 -19.75 4.91
N CYS A 117 -0.52 -20.87 4.91
CA CYS A 117 0.76 -20.94 4.21
C CYS A 117 0.55 -20.68 2.71
N VAL A 118 1.32 -19.77 2.12
CA VAL A 118 1.17 -19.40 0.70
C VAL A 118 1.54 -20.54 -0.27
N TYR A 119 2.28 -21.54 0.21
CA TYR A 119 2.69 -22.68 -0.59
C TYR A 119 1.74 -23.88 -0.49
N THR A 120 1.23 -24.16 0.71
CA THR A 120 0.48 -25.41 0.98
C THR A 120 -0.99 -25.19 1.30
N GLY A 121 -1.40 -23.96 1.56
CA GLY A 121 -2.74 -23.64 2.06
C GLY A 121 -2.98 -24.08 3.50
N ALA A 122 -1.98 -24.64 4.20
CA ALA A 122 -2.13 -25.10 5.58
C ALA A 122 -2.56 -23.95 6.50
N ARG A 123 -3.69 -24.13 7.18
CA ARG A 123 -4.35 -23.08 7.96
C ARG A 123 -3.85 -23.06 9.40
N GLN A 124 -3.84 -21.88 10.01
CA GLN A 124 -3.51 -21.67 11.42
C GLN A 124 -4.26 -20.46 11.96
N GLU A 125 -4.82 -20.60 13.15
CA GLU A 125 -5.47 -19.51 13.88
C GLU A 125 -4.45 -18.79 14.76
N LEU A 126 -4.55 -17.46 14.78
CA LEU A 126 -3.76 -16.57 15.65
C LEU A 126 -4.73 -15.71 16.44
N ALA A 127 -4.68 -15.78 17.77
CA ALA A 127 -5.48 -14.93 18.63
C ALA A 127 -5.00 -13.47 18.55
N ALA A 128 -5.93 -12.52 18.52
CA ALA A 128 -5.63 -11.10 18.51
C ALA A 128 -6.75 -10.29 19.18
N ASP A 129 -6.39 -9.21 19.85
CA ASP A 129 -7.31 -8.22 20.40
C ASP A 129 -7.62 -7.11 19.37
N ALA A 130 -6.72 -6.93 18.39
CA ALA A 130 -6.88 -6.01 17.27
C ALA A 130 -6.09 -6.48 16.04
N VAL A 131 -6.51 -6.02 14.86
CA VAL A 131 -5.82 -6.27 13.58
C VAL A 131 -5.48 -4.96 12.89
N VAL A 132 -4.24 -4.82 12.41
CA VAL A 132 -3.81 -3.71 11.55
C VAL A 132 -3.66 -4.22 10.11
N LEU A 133 -4.38 -3.61 9.18
CA LEU A 133 -4.32 -3.95 7.76
C LEU A 133 -3.39 -2.98 7.02
N VAL A 134 -2.22 -3.48 6.62
CA VAL A 134 -1.28 -2.78 5.75
C VAL A 134 -1.29 -3.47 4.40
N THR A 135 -2.34 -3.22 3.62
CA THR A 135 -2.57 -3.91 2.34
C THR A 135 -2.31 -3.00 1.16
N SER A 136 -3.30 -2.23 0.71
CA SER A 136 -3.16 -1.27 -0.39
C SER A 136 -3.94 0.00 -0.10
N ARG A 137 -3.87 0.97 -1.01
CA ARG A 137 -4.53 2.26 -0.90
C ARG A 137 -5.50 2.47 -2.05
N ASN A 138 -6.60 3.17 -1.77
CA ASN A 138 -7.54 3.66 -2.77
C ASN A 138 -7.22 5.10 -3.15
N GLN A 139 -7.34 5.41 -4.43
CA GLN A 139 -7.25 6.77 -4.94
C GLN A 139 -8.36 7.64 -4.35
N ASP A 140 -8.02 8.85 -3.88
CA ASP A 140 -9.01 9.88 -3.58
C ASP A 140 -9.21 10.77 -4.80
N ASP A 141 -10.07 10.33 -5.72
CA ASP A 141 -10.26 10.92 -7.05
C ASP A 141 -11.69 11.45 -7.29
N ALA A 142 -12.52 11.51 -6.25
CA ALA A 142 -13.94 11.86 -6.38
C ALA A 142 -14.16 13.22 -7.05
N VAL A 143 -13.35 14.23 -6.70
CA VAL A 143 -13.39 15.56 -7.33
C VAL A 143 -13.01 15.49 -8.81
N TRP A 144 -11.97 14.71 -9.14
CA TRP A 144 -11.56 14.49 -10.53
C TRP A 144 -12.69 13.86 -11.35
N ARG A 145 -13.29 12.76 -10.86
CA ARG A 145 -14.41 12.10 -11.53
C ARG A 145 -15.61 13.02 -11.70
N ALA A 146 -15.95 13.82 -10.68
CA ALA A 146 -17.03 14.79 -10.75
C ALA A 146 -16.77 15.89 -11.81
N LEU A 147 -15.54 16.38 -11.90
CA LEU A 147 -15.14 17.35 -12.92
C LEU A 147 -15.15 16.73 -14.32
N LYS A 148 -14.67 15.50 -14.47
CA LYS A 148 -14.63 14.79 -15.76
C LYS A 148 -16.02 14.45 -16.29
N ALA A 149 -16.98 14.14 -15.41
CA ALA A 149 -18.38 13.94 -15.80
C ALA A 149 -19.05 15.22 -16.37
N ARG A 150 -18.46 16.40 -16.13
CA ARG A 150 -18.93 17.71 -16.60
C ARG A 150 -17.99 18.32 -17.63
N GLU A 151 -17.25 17.49 -18.36
CA GLU A 151 -16.26 17.95 -19.35
C GLU A 151 -16.85 18.87 -20.43
N ASN A 152 -18.12 18.67 -20.79
CA ASN A 152 -18.85 19.53 -21.72
C ASN A 152 -19.05 20.97 -21.22
N GLU A 153 -18.92 21.24 -19.92
CA GLU A 153 -19.06 22.57 -19.33
C GLU A 153 -17.72 23.32 -19.24
N TRP A 154 -16.59 22.65 -19.49
CA TRP A 154 -15.26 23.22 -19.22
C TRP A 154 -14.96 24.47 -20.08
N ALA A 155 -15.23 24.39 -21.38
CA ALA A 155 -14.96 25.47 -22.32
C ALA A 155 -15.77 26.74 -22.01
N ASP A 156 -17.06 26.60 -21.68
CA ASP A 156 -17.95 27.71 -21.29
C ASP A 156 -17.47 28.40 -19.99
N ASN A 157 -16.68 27.70 -19.17
CA ASN A 157 -16.08 28.21 -17.95
C ASN A 157 -14.59 28.57 -18.10
N GLY A 158 -14.06 28.59 -19.33
CA GLY A 158 -12.66 28.96 -19.60
C GLY A 158 -11.61 27.93 -19.18
N ILE A 159 -12.02 26.70 -18.87
CA ILE A 159 -11.13 25.59 -18.49
C ILE A 159 -10.69 24.84 -19.75
N ARG A 160 -9.38 24.75 -20.00
CA ARG A 160 -8.83 24.06 -21.18
C ARG A 160 -8.66 22.55 -20.97
N SER A 161 -8.16 22.16 -19.81
CA SER A 161 -7.95 20.76 -19.46
C SER A 161 -7.85 20.61 -17.94
N ILE A 162 -8.18 19.41 -17.46
CA ILE A 162 -8.00 19.00 -16.07
C ILE A 162 -7.29 17.64 -16.12
N LYS A 163 -6.28 17.45 -15.28
CA LYS A 163 -5.55 16.18 -15.11
C LYS A 163 -5.48 15.83 -13.62
N VAL A 164 -5.46 14.54 -13.31
CA VAL A 164 -5.17 14.01 -11.97
C VAL A 164 -3.73 13.50 -11.93
N ILE A 165 -3.02 13.66 -10.81
CA ILE A 165 -1.62 13.23 -10.64
C ILE A 165 -1.37 12.61 -9.27
N GLY A 166 -0.27 11.87 -9.16
CA GLY A 166 0.23 11.32 -7.90
C GLY A 166 -0.68 10.25 -7.33
N ASP A 167 -0.79 10.17 -6.00
CA ASP A 167 -1.58 9.09 -5.37
C ASP A 167 -3.08 9.13 -5.69
N ALA A 168 -3.61 10.30 -6.09
CA ALA A 168 -4.98 10.43 -6.58
C ALA A 168 -5.19 9.78 -7.96
N GLU A 169 -4.11 9.59 -8.73
CA GLU A 169 -4.12 8.90 -10.01
C GLU A 169 -3.73 7.43 -9.86
N ALA A 170 -2.68 7.13 -9.10
CA ALA A 170 -2.22 5.78 -8.81
C ALA A 170 -1.30 5.79 -7.58
N PRO A 171 -1.73 5.23 -6.43
CA PRO A 171 -0.94 5.23 -5.21
C PRO A 171 0.41 4.54 -5.40
N GLY A 172 1.50 5.21 -5.00
CA GLY A 172 2.85 4.66 -5.04
C GLY A 172 3.81 5.28 -4.02
N PRO A 173 5.10 4.92 -4.04
CA PRO A 173 6.11 5.62 -3.28
C PRO A 173 6.14 7.13 -3.59
N ILE A 174 6.58 7.92 -2.60
CA ILE A 174 6.65 9.40 -2.69
C ILE A 174 7.36 9.88 -3.96
N ALA A 175 8.40 9.17 -4.41
CA ALA A 175 9.12 9.48 -5.65
C ALA A 175 8.18 9.60 -6.86
N TRP A 176 7.19 8.71 -7.00
CA TRP A 176 6.22 8.76 -8.11
C TRP A 176 5.28 9.95 -8.02
N ALA A 177 4.84 10.34 -6.82
CA ALA A 177 4.02 11.53 -6.64
C ALA A 177 4.80 12.80 -7.04
N THR A 178 6.05 12.92 -6.61
CA THR A 178 6.91 14.06 -6.97
C THR A 178 7.22 14.10 -8.46
N TYR A 179 7.48 12.94 -9.08
CA TYR A 179 7.70 12.83 -10.53
C TYR A 179 6.46 13.26 -11.31
N ALA A 180 5.26 12.80 -10.94
CA ALA A 180 4.02 13.16 -11.61
C ALA A 180 3.75 14.68 -11.57
N GLY A 181 4.01 15.32 -10.42
CA GLY A 181 3.93 16.78 -10.30
C GLY A 181 4.94 17.50 -11.19
N HIS A 182 6.20 17.05 -11.21
CA HIS A 182 7.23 17.66 -12.05
C HIS A 182 6.91 17.49 -13.55
N ARG A 183 6.46 16.30 -13.95
CA ARG A 183 6.10 15.99 -15.33
C ARG A 183 4.95 16.86 -15.82
N LEU A 184 3.87 16.96 -15.05
CA LEU A 184 2.73 17.80 -15.41
C LEU A 184 3.14 19.26 -15.61
N ALA A 185 4.00 19.80 -14.74
CA ALA A 185 4.47 21.18 -14.85
C ALA A 185 5.34 21.41 -16.11
N ARG A 186 6.09 20.41 -16.55
CA ARG A 186 6.93 20.48 -17.76
C ARG A 186 6.13 20.31 -19.04
N GLU A 187 5.09 19.50 -19.01
CA GLU A 187 4.23 19.19 -20.16
C GLU A 187 3.03 20.15 -20.28
N LEU A 188 2.89 21.11 -19.35
CA LEU A 188 1.84 22.12 -19.44
C LEU A 188 2.11 23.02 -20.66
N ASP A 189 1.07 23.28 -21.45
CA ASP A 189 1.11 24.01 -22.72
C ASP A 189 1.90 23.34 -23.87
N GLU A 190 2.44 22.14 -23.66
CA GLU A 190 3.02 21.34 -24.75
C GLU A 190 1.92 20.83 -25.71
N ALA A 191 2.32 20.63 -26.97
CA ALA A 191 1.42 20.09 -27.98
C ALA A 191 1.06 18.62 -27.71
N ASP A 192 -0.10 18.18 -28.22
CA ASP A 192 -0.43 16.76 -28.25
C ASP A 192 0.54 16.02 -29.17
N ILE A 193 1.24 15.02 -28.61
CA ILE A 193 2.23 14.21 -29.32
C ILE A 193 1.62 12.91 -29.88
N GLY A 194 0.31 12.67 -29.66
CA GLY A 194 -0.35 11.42 -30.02
C GLY A 194 0.33 10.21 -29.40
N ASP A 195 0.62 9.19 -30.21
CA ASP A 195 1.28 7.95 -29.77
C ASP A 195 2.83 8.05 -29.73
N ALA A 196 3.41 9.24 -29.96
CA ALA A 196 4.86 9.40 -29.90
C ALA A 196 5.38 9.24 -28.46
N LEU A 197 6.63 8.81 -28.32
CA LEU A 197 7.26 8.62 -27.00
C LEU A 197 7.61 9.99 -26.38
N PRO A 198 7.23 10.26 -25.11
CA PRO A 198 7.59 11.50 -24.42
C PRO A 198 9.05 11.49 -23.91
N PHE A 199 9.88 10.57 -24.39
CA PHE A 199 11.28 10.44 -24.02
C PHE A 199 12.09 9.85 -25.18
N ARG A 200 13.37 10.25 -25.26
CA ARG A 200 14.33 9.62 -26.17
C ARG A 200 14.69 8.24 -25.63
N ARG A 201 14.84 7.27 -26.52
CA ARG A 201 15.29 5.90 -26.19
C ARG A 201 16.59 5.58 -26.91
N GLU A 202 17.43 4.81 -26.24
CA GLU A 202 18.65 4.25 -26.83
C GLU A 202 18.40 2.77 -27.09
N VAL A 203 18.67 2.32 -28.32
CA VAL A 203 18.53 0.93 -28.76
C VAL A 203 19.74 0.55 -29.59
N THR A 204 20.11 -0.72 -29.58
CA THR A 204 21.20 -1.22 -30.44
C THR A 204 20.89 -0.94 -31.90
N ALA A 205 21.84 -0.34 -32.62
CA ALA A 205 21.75 -0.23 -34.06
C ALA A 205 21.95 -1.63 -34.69
N LEU A 206 20.96 -2.11 -35.44
CA LEU A 206 21.20 -3.21 -36.38
C LEU A 206 22.03 -2.63 -37.54
N ALA A 207 23.07 -3.34 -37.99
CA ALA A 207 23.96 -2.87 -39.05
C ALA A 207 23.15 -2.43 -40.28
N GLU A 208 23.47 -1.25 -40.83
CA GLU A 208 22.95 -0.82 -42.12
C GLU A 208 23.57 -1.72 -43.20
N ASN A 209 22.74 -2.42 -43.98
CA ASN A 209 23.17 -3.22 -45.14
C ASN A 209 23.48 -2.34 -46.35
#